data_AF-A0A8J9UDN1-F1
#
_entry.id   AF-A0A8J9UDN1-F1
#
_cell.length_a   1.000
_cell.length_b   1.000
_cell.length_c   1.000
_cell.angle_alpha   90.00
_cell.angle_beta   90.00
_cell.angle_gamma   90.00
#
_symmetry.space_group_name_H-M   'P 1'
#
loop_
_entity.id
_entity.type
_entity.pdbx_description
1 polymer ?
#
loop_
_entity_poly.entity_id
_entity_poly.type
_entity_poly.pdbx_seq_one_letter_code
_entity_poly.pdbx_strand_id
1 'polypeptide(L)'
;MGDVKRRNKNILKSEETIKTVENIKKPFEKVPLSKGLPLRILSRVVVITSLLIIVYFSSKESVITFAKQTELLPGKGLIVECSPEYMNEIIKYEGCAPKDCKRLVTDKVISEREAEELLKIAQKGLKFGGSYGGASILDLHSGALSKGQHFVNIYKIKEMQNLFTQNDFNVFRVVKEKIKFTIAHHFGVQPDKIFLTHPTFFSEITPRKAVTVHDEYWHPHVDKETYKSFHYTTLLYLGDYGIDFKGGRFVFINDKSNSTIEPRKGRLSMFTSGRENPHYVEKVTSGTRYAATISFTCNKIFAIDDPGVDKYEFKS
;
A
#
# COMPACT_ATOMS: atom_id res chain seq x y z
N MET A 1 -45.40 96.29 -35.02
CA MET A 1 -45.75 96.18 -36.44
C MET A 1 -45.99 94.71 -36.73
N GLY A 2 -47.19 94.37 -37.24
CA GLY A 2 -47.71 93.01 -37.51
C GLY A 2 -48.49 92.40 -36.32
N ASP A 3 -49.73 92.81 -36.03
CA ASP A 3 -51.02 92.24 -36.53
C ASP A 3 -51.25 90.78 -36.08
N VAL A 4 -52.32 90.35 -35.38
CA VAL A 4 -53.74 90.76 -35.34
C VAL A 4 -54.42 90.37 -34.00
N LYS A 5 -55.17 91.34 -33.46
CA LYS A 5 -56.42 91.32 -32.67
C LYS A 5 -56.95 89.98 -32.11
N ARG A 6 -57.10 89.89 -30.77
CA ARG A 6 -58.35 90.14 -29.98
C ARG A 6 -59.54 89.21 -30.30
N ARG A 7 -60.00 88.47 -29.29
CA ARG A 7 -61.16 88.90 -28.47
C ARG A 7 -61.35 88.05 -27.20
N ASN A 8 -61.34 88.76 -26.08
CA ASN A 8 -61.79 88.35 -24.75
C ASN A 8 -63.26 87.88 -24.76
N LYS A 9 -63.59 86.94 -23.86
CA LYS A 9 -64.41 87.28 -22.69
C LYS A 9 -64.33 86.19 -21.61
N ASN A 10 -64.01 86.62 -20.41
CA ASN A 10 -64.29 85.96 -19.14
C ASN A 10 -65.78 85.59 -19.04
N ILE A 11 -66.08 84.52 -18.32
CA ILE A 11 -66.83 84.55 -17.04
C ILE A 11 -66.85 83.12 -16.44
N LEU A 12 -66.60 83.09 -15.13
CA LEU A 12 -66.69 81.94 -14.22
C LEU A 12 -68.09 81.28 -14.20
N LYS A 13 -68.15 79.95 -14.03
CA LYS A 13 -68.51 79.25 -12.75
C LYS A 13 -68.87 77.77 -12.98
N SER A 14 -68.81 77.05 -11.86
CA SER A 14 -69.53 75.82 -11.44
C SER A 14 -69.11 74.45 -11.99
N GLU A 15 -68.75 73.60 -11.02
CA GLU A 15 -68.83 72.15 -11.07
C GLU A 15 -70.30 71.68 -11.12
N GLU A 16 -70.60 70.69 -11.95
CA GLU A 16 -71.60 69.66 -11.67
C GLU A 16 -71.32 68.39 -12.52
N THR A 17 -71.29 67.26 -11.80
CA THR A 17 -71.55 65.85 -12.13
C THR A 17 -71.65 65.38 -13.60
N ILE A 18 -71.11 64.17 -13.91
CA ILE A 18 -71.84 63.03 -14.54
C ILE A 18 -70.92 61.79 -14.65
N LYS A 19 -71.52 60.61 -14.44
CA LYS A 19 -70.93 59.26 -14.46
C LYS A 19 -70.95 58.59 -15.85
N THR A 20 -70.08 57.59 -15.97
CA THR A 20 -70.15 56.29 -16.71
C THR A 20 -70.04 56.23 -18.24
N VAL A 21 -69.06 55.44 -18.73
CA VAL A 21 -69.20 54.37 -19.76
C VAL A 21 -68.12 53.28 -19.53
N GLU A 22 -68.48 52.01 -19.82
CA GLU A 22 -67.78 50.73 -19.59
C GLU A 22 -66.67 50.31 -20.60
N ASN A 23 -65.98 49.20 -20.23
CA ASN A 23 -65.30 48.14 -21.04
C ASN A 23 -63.88 48.49 -21.56
N ILE A 24 -62.82 47.65 -21.54
CA ILE A 24 -62.65 46.23 -21.91
C ILE A 24 -61.38 45.62 -21.21
N LYS A 25 -61.40 44.31 -20.88
CA LYS A 25 -60.29 43.50 -20.30
C LYS A 25 -59.13 43.21 -21.28
N LYS A 26 -57.88 43.17 -20.77
CA LYS A 26 -56.78 42.29 -21.25
C LYS A 26 -56.05 41.66 -20.05
N PRO A 27 -55.72 40.35 -20.05
CA PRO A 27 -55.06 39.71 -18.92
C PRO A 27 -53.54 39.84 -18.99
N PHE A 28 -52.91 40.11 -17.84
CA PHE A 28 -51.46 40.06 -17.65
C PHE A 28 -50.99 38.60 -17.56
N GLU A 29 -50.13 38.19 -18.48
CA GLU A 29 -49.48 36.88 -18.50
C GLU A 29 -48.48 36.77 -17.32
N LYS A 30 -48.66 35.77 -16.46
CA LYS A 30 -47.74 35.46 -15.36
C LYS A 30 -46.58 34.62 -15.91
N VAL A 31 -45.35 35.10 -15.77
CA VAL A 31 -44.13 34.30 -15.96
C VAL A 31 -44.23 33.05 -15.07
N PRO A 32 -44.03 31.83 -15.58
CA PRO A 32 -44.15 30.63 -14.76
C PRO A 32 -42.97 30.57 -13.79
N LEU A 33 -43.29 30.74 -12.50
CA LEU A 33 -42.42 30.38 -11.39
C LEU A 33 -42.02 28.90 -11.56
N SER A 34 -40.73 28.62 -11.66
CA SER A 34 -40.23 27.24 -11.84
C SER A 34 -40.87 26.36 -10.78
N LYS A 35 -41.66 25.36 -11.19
CA LYS A 35 -42.20 24.37 -10.27
C LYS A 35 -41.01 23.67 -9.63
N GLY A 36 -40.67 24.08 -8.40
CA GLY A 36 -39.66 23.41 -7.59
C GLY A 36 -39.95 21.91 -7.57
N LEU A 37 -38.90 21.11 -7.62
CA LEU A 37 -38.99 19.65 -7.68
C LEU A 37 -40.02 19.17 -6.65
N PRO A 38 -41.03 18.37 -7.03
CA PRO A 38 -42.09 18.00 -6.10
C PRO A 38 -41.48 17.34 -4.86
N LEU A 39 -41.98 17.69 -3.67
CA LEU A 39 -41.45 17.27 -2.36
C LEU A 39 -41.24 15.75 -2.25
N ARG A 40 -42.04 14.97 -2.99
CA ARG A 40 -41.92 13.51 -3.12
C ARG A 40 -40.66 13.04 -3.85
N ILE A 41 -40.18 13.81 -4.83
CA ILE A 41 -38.90 13.52 -5.52
C ILE A 41 -37.74 13.92 -4.62
N LEU A 42 -37.80 15.08 -3.95
CA LEU A 42 -36.79 15.51 -2.98
C LEU A 42 -36.60 14.50 -1.83
N SER A 43 -37.70 14.03 -1.23
CA SER A 43 -37.66 13.01 -0.18
C SER A 43 -37.08 11.69 -0.67
N ARG A 44 -37.45 11.21 -1.88
CA ARG A 44 -36.86 10.01 -2.48
C ARG A 44 -35.37 10.15 -2.73
N VAL A 45 -34.92 11.30 -3.24
CA VAL A 45 -33.49 11.58 -3.45
C VAL A 45 -32.74 11.54 -2.13
N VAL A 46 -33.25 12.19 -1.08
CA VAL A 46 -32.63 12.17 0.26
C VAL A 46 -32.56 10.77 0.85
N VAL A 47 -33.61 9.96 0.72
CA VAL A 47 -33.61 8.59 1.22
C VAL A 47 -32.62 7.72 0.44
N ILE A 48 -32.60 7.83 -0.89
CA ILE A 48 -31.67 7.07 -1.73
C ILE A 48 -30.22 7.50 -1.47
N THR A 49 -29.92 8.79 -1.37
CA THR A 49 -28.56 9.25 -1.05
C THR A 49 -28.16 8.84 0.36
N SER A 50 -29.06 8.91 1.34
CA SER A 50 -28.79 8.44 2.70
C SER A 50 -28.52 6.94 2.73
N LEU A 51 -29.29 6.14 2.01
CA LEU A 51 -29.07 4.70 1.86
C LEU A 51 -27.75 4.41 1.14
N LEU A 52 -27.42 5.12 0.06
CA LEU A 52 -26.16 4.98 -0.65
C LEU A 52 -24.97 5.38 0.21
N ILE A 53 -25.10 6.42 1.04
CA ILE A 53 -24.11 6.84 2.03
C ILE A 53 -23.94 5.73 3.08
N ILE A 54 -25.04 5.22 3.66
CA ILE A 54 -24.99 4.13 4.65
C ILE A 54 -24.34 2.89 4.04
N VAL A 55 -24.73 2.48 2.83
CA VAL A 55 -24.14 1.34 2.12
C VAL A 55 -22.67 1.59 1.81
N TYR A 56 -22.29 2.80 1.36
CA TYR A 56 -20.90 3.16 1.08
C TYR A 56 -20.01 3.16 2.33
N PHE A 57 -20.51 3.67 3.46
CA PHE A 57 -19.78 3.67 4.72
C PHE A 57 -19.81 2.30 5.42
N SER A 58 -20.85 1.49 5.20
CA SER A 58 -20.97 0.12 5.72
C SER A 58 -20.24 -0.91 4.87
N SER A 59 -19.94 -0.62 3.60
CA SER A 59 -19.19 -1.51 2.70
C SER A 59 -17.68 -1.33 2.77
N LYS A 60 -17.20 -0.26 3.43
CA LYS A 60 -15.77 -0.14 3.76
C LYS A 60 -15.43 -1.26 4.73
N GLU A 61 -14.64 -2.23 4.27
CA GLU A 61 -14.01 -3.23 5.14
C GLU A 61 -13.39 -2.52 6.34
N SER A 62 -13.72 -3.00 7.54
CA SER A 62 -13.13 -2.47 8.77
C SER A 62 -11.66 -2.89 8.79
N VAL A 63 -10.75 -1.93 8.63
CA VAL A 63 -9.31 -2.16 8.68
C VAL A 63 -8.80 -1.78 10.06
N ILE A 64 -8.20 -2.72 10.77
CA ILE A 64 -7.64 -2.54 12.11
C ILE A 64 -6.12 -2.36 11.97
N THR A 65 -5.54 -1.34 12.59
CA THR A 65 -4.07 -1.22 12.61
C THR A 65 -3.47 -2.14 13.66
N PHE A 66 -2.80 -3.21 13.21
CA PHE A 66 -2.11 -4.16 14.09
C PHE A 66 -0.82 -3.58 14.65
N ALA A 67 -0.07 -2.80 13.88
CA ALA A 67 1.15 -2.15 14.33
C ALA A 67 1.24 -0.74 13.75
N LYS A 68 1.15 0.30 14.59
CA LYS A 68 1.24 1.70 14.14
C LYS A 68 2.69 2.14 14.00
N GLN A 69 3.01 3.03 13.07
CA GLN A 69 4.38 3.50 12.86
C GLN A 69 4.93 4.23 14.10
N THR A 70 4.06 4.95 14.82
CA THR A 70 4.40 5.71 16.02
C THR A 70 4.63 4.85 17.27
N GLU A 71 4.23 3.59 17.24
CA GLU A 71 4.46 2.65 18.35
C GLU A 71 5.88 2.09 18.29
N LEU A 72 6.49 1.87 19.46
CA LEU A 72 7.72 1.08 19.61
C LEU A 72 7.37 -0.28 20.20
N LEU A 73 7.46 -1.33 19.39
CA LEU A 73 6.96 -2.67 19.73
C LEU A 73 8.12 -3.58 20.14
N PRO A 74 8.26 -3.96 21.43
CA PRO A 74 9.26 -4.97 21.82
C PRO A 74 8.98 -6.32 21.16
N GLY A 75 7.71 -6.65 21.00
CA GLY A 75 7.20 -7.80 20.26
C GLY A 75 5.68 -7.83 20.38
N LYS A 76 4.98 -7.91 19.26
CA LYS A 76 3.52 -8.00 19.20
C LYS A 76 3.13 -9.14 18.28
N GLY A 77 2.53 -10.17 18.85
CA GLY A 77 2.17 -11.41 18.15
C GLY A 77 0.67 -11.63 18.10
N LEU A 78 0.21 -12.28 17.05
CA LEU A 78 -1.13 -12.85 16.92
C LEU A 78 -0.99 -14.29 16.46
N ILE A 79 -1.43 -15.23 17.30
CA ILE A 79 -1.54 -16.64 16.91
C ILE A 79 -2.68 -16.76 15.91
N VAL A 80 -2.44 -17.52 14.83
CA VAL A 80 -3.41 -17.86 13.81
C VAL A 80 -3.47 -19.37 13.68
N GLU A 81 -4.64 -19.88 13.28
CA GLU A 81 -4.77 -21.31 13.00
C GLU A 81 -3.91 -21.67 11.78
N CYS A 82 -3.01 -22.64 11.94
CA CYS A 82 -2.17 -23.10 10.84
C CYS A 82 -3.03 -23.74 9.74
N SER A 83 -2.72 -23.46 8.46
CA SER A 83 -3.42 -24.18 7.40
C SER A 83 -3.07 -25.68 7.40
N PRO A 84 -4.03 -26.58 7.10
CA PRO A 84 -3.77 -28.01 7.04
C PRO A 84 -2.64 -28.36 6.04
N GLU A 85 -2.59 -27.70 4.89
CA GLU A 85 -1.55 -27.94 3.88
C GLU A 85 -0.17 -27.53 4.38
N TYR A 86 -0.06 -26.39 5.05
CA TYR A 86 1.20 -25.93 5.65
C TYR A 86 1.68 -26.92 6.71
N MET A 87 0.79 -27.37 7.61
CA MET A 87 1.13 -28.33 8.66
C MET A 87 1.54 -29.68 8.09
N ASN A 88 0.77 -30.24 7.15
CA ASN A 88 1.06 -31.54 6.54
C ASN A 88 2.42 -31.59 5.84
N GLU A 89 2.91 -30.45 5.34
CA GLU A 89 4.25 -30.35 4.78
C GLU A 89 5.30 -30.18 5.86
N ILE A 90 5.12 -29.23 6.78
CA ILE A 90 6.19 -28.77 7.67
C ILE A 90 6.53 -29.78 8.78
N ILE A 91 5.55 -30.62 9.20
CA ILE A 91 5.77 -31.69 10.18
C ILE A 91 6.80 -32.73 9.75
N LYS A 92 7.10 -32.82 8.45
CA LYS A 92 8.10 -33.73 7.90
C LYS A 92 9.54 -33.29 8.22
N TYR A 93 9.74 -32.04 8.63
CA TYR A 93 11.04 -31.46 8.94
C TYR A 93 11.21 -31.32 10.45
N GLU A 94 11.80 -32.33 11.07
CA GLU A 94 12.05 -32.36 12.51
C GLU A 94 12.82 -31.12 12.98
N GLY A 95 12.34 -30.49 14.06
CA GLY A 95 12.90 -29.27 14.61
C GLY A 95 12.56 -27.99 13.84
N CYS A 96 11.82 -28.06 12.73
CA CYS A 96 11.40 -26.89 11.96
C CYS A 96 9.89 -26.60 11.98
N ALA A 97 9.06 -27.54 12.45
CA ALA A 97 7.63 -27.30 12.63
C ALA A 97 7.39 -26.30 13.77
N PRO A 98 6.62 -25.22 13.54
CA PRO A 98 6.39 -24.20 14.55
C PRO A 98 5.46 -24.74 15.64
N LYS A 99 5.61 -24.23 16.87
CA LYS A 99 4.66 -24.51 17.96
C LYS A 99 3.28 -23.93 17.65
N ASP A 100 3.26 -22.71 17.12
CA ASP A 100 2.07 -21.99 16.71
C ASP A 100 2.36 -21.22 15.41
N CYS A 101 1.43 -21.27 14.46
CA CYS A 101 1.43 -20.30 13.37
C CYS A 101 1.02 -18.94 13.91
N LYS A 102 1.72 -17.90 13.46
CA LYS A 102 1.51 -16.55 13.99
C LYS A 102 2.02 -15.48 13.05
N ARG A 103 1.53 -14.27 13.30
CA ARG A 103 2.03 -13.01 12.77
C ARG A 103 2.72 -12.28 13.91
N LEU A 104 3.93 -11.80 13.71
CA LEU A 104 4.71 -11.13 14.73
C LEU A 104 5.36 -9.87 14.16
N VAL A 105 5.37 -8.80 14.95
CA VAL A 105 6.05 -7.55 14.66
C VAL A 105 6.93 -7.15 15.84
N THR A 106 8.16 -6.71 15.57
CA THR A 106 9.10 -6.20 16.59
C THR A 106 10.01 -5.10 16.01
N ASP A 107 10.36 -4.15 16.86
CA ASP A 107 11.26 -3.03 16.58
C ASP A 107 12.59 -3.15 17.36
N LYS A 108 12.87 -4.32 17.96
CA LYS A 108 14.02 -4.52 18.86
C LYS A 108 15.14 -5.40 18.32
N VAL A 109 14.91 -6.06 17.19
CA VAL A 109 15.86 -7.03 16.62
C VAL A 109 16.90 -6.34 15.76
N ILE A 110 16.45 -5.44 14.88
CA ILE A 110 17.29 -4.71 13.94
C ILE A 110 17.34 -3.26 14.37
N SER A 111 18.56 -2.74 14.55
CA SER A 111 18.75 -1.34 14.90
C SER A 111 18.44 -0.43 13.71
N GLU A 112 18.09 0.83 13.98
CA GLU A 112 17.89 1.84 12.93
C GLU A 112 19.15 2.01 12.07
N ARG A 113 20.35 1.86 12.67
CA ARG A 113 21.62 1.90 11.94
C ARG A 113 21.76 0.76 10.94
N GLU A 114 21.46 -0.47 11.35
CA GLU A 114 21.54 -1.64 10.45
C GLU A 114 20.51 -1.54 9.32
N ALA A 115 19.30 -1.05 9.62
CA ALA A 115 18.29 -0.79 8.61
C ALA A 115 18.74 0.31 7.63
N GLU A 116 19.40 1.36 8.11
CA GLU A 116 19.98 2.42 7.27
C GLU A 116 21.14 1.92 6.39
N GLU A 117 22.00 1.04 6.91
CA GLU A 117 23.06 0.40 6.12
C GLU A 117 22.46 -0.50 5.03
N LEU A 118 21.42 -1.28 5.33
CA LEU A 118 20.67 -2.05 4.32
C LEU A 118 19.96 -1.17 3.29
N LEU A 119 19.38 -0.03 3.72
CA LEU A 119 18.77 0.94 2.81
C LEU A 119 19.79 1.47 1.82
N LYS A 120 21.01 1.80 2.27
CA LYS A 120 22.09 2.26 1.39
C LYS A 120 22.48 1.18 0.39
N ILE A 121 22.56 -0.09 0.81
CA ILE A 121 22.83 -1.21 -0.10
C ILE A 121 21.72 -1.33 -1.16
N ALA A 122 20.46 -1.28 -0.74
CA ALA A 122 19.32 -1.32 -1.66
C ALA A 122 19.38 -0.18 -2.69
N GLN A 123 19.51 1.07 -2.22
CA GLN A 123 19.61 2.25 -3.07
C GLN A 123 20.81 2.19 -4.01
N LYS A 124 21.96 1.68 -3.54
CA LYS A 124 23.17 1.53 -4.34
C LYS A 124 22.94 0.65 -5.56
N GLY A 125 22.27 -0.50 -5.42
CA GLY A 125 21.93 -1.37 -6.54
C GLY A 125 20.77 -0.84 -7.39
N LEU A 126 19.68 -0.40 -6.74
CA LEU A 126 18.46 0.05 -7.42
C LEU A 126 18.66 1.33 -8.23
N LYS A 127 19.64 2.18 -7.87
CA LYS A 127 20.04 3.35 -8.68
C LYS A 127 20.43 2.98 -10.12
N PHE A 128 20.94 1.77 -10.34
CA PHE A 128 21.33 1.29 -11.67
C PHE A 128 20.22 0.50 -12.40
N GLY A 129 19.10 0.31 -11.72
CA GLY A 129 17.92 -0.37 -12.21
C GLY A 129 16.77 0.59 -12.43
N GLY A 130 15.60 0.18 -11.96
CA GLY A 130 14.36 0.90 -12.13
C GLY A 130 13.52 0.26 -13.22
N SER A 131 12.33 -0.20 -12.84
CA SER A 131 11.31 -0.58 -13.81
C SER A 131 10.64 0.66 -14.40
N TYR A 132 9.97 0.49 -15.54
CA TYR A 132 9.12 1.55 -16.08
C TYR A 132 7.88 1.82 -15.20
N GLY A 133 7.49 0.85 -14.38
CA GLY A 133 6.38 1.00 -13.44
C GLY A 133 6.82 1.39 -12.04
N GLY A 134 5.92 1.09 -11.09
CA GLY A 134 6.04 1.49 -9.69
C GLY A 134 6.95 0.62 -8.85
N ALA A 135 7.29 -0.60 -9.26
CA ALA A 135 7.99 -1.57 -8.42
C ALA A 135 9.28 -2.08 -9.06
N SER A 136 10.37 -2.02 -8.29
CA SER A 136 11.68 -2.54 -8.69
C SER A 136 12.22 -3.42 -7.59
N ILE A 137 12.95 -4.47 -7.95
CA ILE A 137 13.59 -5.38 -6.99
C ILE A 137 15.08 -5.53 -7.28
N LEU A 138 15.82 -5.88 -6.23
CA LEU A 138 17.23 -6.24 -6.25
C LEU A 138 17.43 -7.47 -5.36
N ASP A 139 17.97 -8.55 -5.91
CA ASP A 139 18.40 -9.75 -5.17
C ASP A 139 19.93 -9.85 -5.18
N LEU A 140 20.55 -9.78 -3.99
CA LEU A 140 22.01 -9.88 -3.81
C LEU A 140 22.57 -11.29 -4.08
N HIS A 141 21.74 -12.33 -4.09
CA HIS A 141 22.24 -13.69 -4.26
C HIS A 141 22.36 -14.06 -5.73
N SER A 142 21.32 -13.74 -6.51
CA SER A 142 21.27 -13.99 -7.95
C SER A 142 21.83 -12.81 -8.77
N GLY A 143 21.86 -11.62 -8.19
CA GLY A 143 22.14 -10.37 -8.90
C GLY A 143 20.97 -9.84 -9.71
N ALA A 144 19.77 -10.44 -9.58
CA ALA A 144 18.59 -10.01 -10.32
C ALA A 144 18.22 -8.57 -9.92
N LEU A 145 18.13 -7.69 -10.92
CA LEU A 145 17.75 -6.30 -10.77
C LEU A 145 16.70 -5.93 -11.83
N SER A 146 15.61 -5.29 -11.41
CA SER A 146 14.62 -4.71 -12.33
C SER A 146 15.26 -3.60 -13.17
N LYS A 147 15.13 -3.68 -14.51
CA LYS A 147 15.61 -2.67 -15.46
C LYS A 147 14.66 -2.55 -16.65
N GLY A 148 13.89 -1.47 -16.70
CA GLY A 148 12.84 -1.27 -17.70
C GLY A 148 11.68 -2.26 -17.52
N GLN A 149 11.52 -3.18 -18.47
CA GLN A 149 10.50 -4.24 -18.42
C GLN A 149 11.06 -5.63 -18.11
N HIS A 150 12.38 -5.73 -17.85
CA HIS A 150 13.07 -6.99 -17.71
C HIS A 150 13.94 -7.02 -16.44
N PHE A 151 14.51 -8.19 -16.16
CA PHE A 151 15.53 -8.37 -15.14
C PHE A 151 16.90 -8.49 -15.79
N VAL A 152 17.91 -7.89 -15.17
CA VAL A 152 19.32 -8.06 -15.51
C VAL A 152 20.07 -8.68 -14.35
N ASN A 153 21.21 -9.31 -14.63
CA ASN A 153 22.13 -9.76 -13.58
C ASN A 153 23.23 -8.71 -13.42
N ILE A 154 23.20 -7.97 -12.31
CA ILE A 154 24.16 -6.89 -12.01
C ILE A 154 25.60 -7.36 -11.93
N TYR A 155 25.84 -8.60 -11.48
CA TYR A 155 27.18 -9.16 -11.35
C TYR A 155 27.83 -9.44 -12.71
N LYS A 156 27.02 -9.52 -13.77
CA LYS A 156 27.49 -9.72 -15.15
C LYS A 156 27.72 -8.40 -15.90
N ILE A 157 27.43 -7.25 -15.29
CA ILE A 157 27.56 -5.93 -15.92
C ILE A 157 28.90 -5.30 -15.53
N LYS A 158 29.75 -5.01 -16.52
CA LYS A 158 31.13 -4.53 -16.31
C LYS A 158 31.17 -3.23 -15.49
N GLU A 159 30.24 -2.31 -15.75
CA GLU A 159 30.12 -1.02 -15.06
C GLU A 159 29.69 -1.17 -13.59
N MET A 160 29.19 -2.34 -13.20
CA MET A 160 28.72 -2.65 -11.84
C MET A 160 29.63 -3.63 -11.12
N GLN A 161 30.81 -3.95 -11.67
CA GLN A 161 31.81 -4.72 -10.96
C GLN A 161 32.18 -4.01 -9.66
N ASN A 162 32.32 -4.77 -8.58
CA ASN A 162 32.62 -4.26 -7.24
C ASN A 162 31.58 -3.25 -6.70
N LEU A 163 30.36 -3.24 -7.26
CA LEU A 163 29.29 -2.38 -6.76
C LEU A 163 28.98 -2.67 -5.29
N PHE A 164 28.99 -3.93 -4.85
CA PHE A 164 28.85 -4.31 -3.45
C PHE A 164 30.19 -4.74 -2.87
N THR A 165 30.48 -4.24 -1.69
CA THR A 165 31.71 -4.52 -0.95
C THR A 165 31.52 -5.72 -0.03
N GLN A 166 32.63 -6.28 0.47
CA GLN A 166 32.57 -7.30 1.50
C GLN A 166 31.80 -6.82 2.76
N ASN A 167 31.90 -5.53 3.09
CA ASN A 167 31.15 -4.95 4.18
C ASN A 167 29.63 -4.96 3.93
N ASP A 168 29.20 -4.65 2.70
CA ASP A 168 27.79 -4.69 2.32
C ASP A 168 27.20 -6.09 2.51
N PHE A 169 27.93 -7.12 2.07
CA PHE A 169 27.54 -8.52 2.27
C PHE A 169 27.55 -8.94 3.75
N ASN A 170 28.51 -8.45 4.54
CA ASN A 170 28.57 -8.73 5.97
C ASN A 170 27.38 -8.12 6.73
N VAL A 171 26.95 -6.90 6.36
CA VAL A 171 25.73 -6.28 6.94
C VAL A 171 24.51 -7.16 6.69
N PHE A 172 24.32 -7.63 5.45
CA PHE A 172 23.23 -8.55 5.12
C PHE A 172 23.30 -9.85 5.94
N ARG A 173 24.48 -10.48 6.03
CA ARG A 173 24.70 -11.71 6.82
C ARG A 173 24.32 -11.53 8.28
N VAL A 174 24.77 -10.45 8.92
CA VAL A 174 24.48 -10.15 10.34
C VAL A 174 22.98 -9.98 10.55
N VAL A 175 22.31 -9.19 9.70
CA VAL A 175 20.86 -8.98 9.80
C VAL A 175 20.10 -10.30 9.58
N LYS A 176 20.47 -11.07 8.57
CA LYS A 176 19.88 -12.37 8.26
C LYS A 176 20.05 -13.38 9.42
N GLU A 177 21.20 -13.40 10.10
CA GLU A 177 21.39 -14.25 11.29
C GLU A 177 20.48 -13.79 12.45
N LYS A 178 20.42 -12.49 12.76
CA LYS A 178 19.51 -11.96 13.78
C LYS A 178 18.05 -12.35 13.51
N ILE A 179 17.61 -12.23 12.26
CA ILE A 179 16.27 -12.65 11.85
C ILE A 179 16.07 -14.15 12.05
N LYS A 180 17.02 -14.99 11.60
CA LYS A 180 16.95 -16.45 11.75
C LYS A 180 16.77 -16.86 13.22
N PHE A 181 17.60 -16.33 14.12
CA PHE A 181 17.50 -16.63 15.55
C PHE A 181 16.20 -16.09 16.18
N THR A 182 15.70 -14.96 15.69
CA THR A 182 14.41 -14.41 16.14
C THR A 182 13.24 -15.31 15.72
N ILE A 183 13.24 -15.82 14.50
CA ILE A 183 12.27 -16.82 14.04
C ILE A 183 12.34 -18.06 14.94
N ALA A 184 13.55 -18.60 15.13
CA ALA A 184 13.77 -19.77 15.99
C ALA A 184 13.17 -19.58 17.39
N HIS A 185 13.48 -18.45 18.03
CA HIS A 185 12.95 -18.11 19.34
C HIS A 185 11.43 -18.01 19.37
N HIS A 186 10.85 -17.19 18.49
CA HIS A 186 9.41 -16.92 18.57
C HIS A 186 8.59 -18.11 18.10
N PHE A 187 8.93 -18.78 17.00
CA PHE A 187 8.17 -19.93 16.49
C PHE A 187 8.48 -21.24 17.22
N GLY A 188 9.50 -21.26 18.09
CA GLY A 188 9.87 -22.44 18.87
C GLY A 188 10.53 -23.52 18.02
N VAL A 189 11.32 -23.12 17.02
CA VAL A 189 12.03 -24.01 16.10
C VAL A 189 13.53 -23.96 16.33
N GLN A 190 14.25 -24.95 15.84
CA GLN A 190 15.70 -25.05 15.96
C GLN A 190 16.39 -24.17 14.90
N PRO A 191 17.33 -23.29 15.27
CA PRO A 191 17.96 -22.35 14.34
C PRO A 191 18.84 -23.04 13.28
N ASP A 192 19.33 -24.26 13.52
CA ASP A 192 20.08 -25.09 12.57
C ASP A 192 19.18 -25.89 11.62
N LYS A 193 17.86 -25.87 11.83
CA LYS A 193 16.85 -26.55 10.99
C LYS A 193 16.06 -25.62 10.07
N ILE A 194 16.31 -24.32 10.16
CA ILE A 194 15.81 -23.32 9.22
C ILE A 194 16.98 -22.75 8.39
N PHE A 195 16.77 -22.67 7.09
CA PHE A 195 17.78 -22.28 6.12
C PHE A 195 17.32 -21.05 5.33
N LEU A 196 18.23 -20.16 4.97
CA LEU A 196 17.91 -19.08 4.03
C LEU A 196 17.48 -19.69 2.68
N THR A 197 16.50 -19.10 2.00
CA THR A 197 16.05 -19.58 0.68
C THR A 197 15.77 -18.43 -0.29
N HIS A 198 15.80 -18.74 -1.58
CA HIS A 198 15.33 -17.83 -2.62
C HIS A 198 13.80 -17.75 -2.73
N PRO A 199 13.28 -16.59 -3.20
CA PRO A 199 14.04 -15.35 -3.39
C PRO A 199 14.22 -14.59 -2.08
N THR A 200 15.33 -13.85 -1.97
CA THR A 200 15.49 -12.76 -1.01
C THR A 200 15.68 -11.49 -1.82
N PHE A 201 15.00 -10.40 -1.50
CA PHE A 201 15.13 -9.21 -2.31
C PHE A 201 14.83 -7.93 -1.54
N PHE A 202 15.48 -6.86 -1.96
CA PHE A 202 15.04 -5.51 -1.67
C PHE A 202 13.95 -5.12 -2.67
N SER A 203 12.90 -4.48 -2.19
CA SER A 203 11.86 -3.86 -3.02
C SER A 203 11.92 -2.34 -2.90
N GLU A 204 11.90 -1.65 -4.02
CA GLU A 204 11.59 -0.21 -4.13
C GLU A 204 10.21 -0.07 -4.75
N ILE A 205 9.31 0.64 -4.06
CA ILE A 205 7.96 0.88 -4.55
C ILE A 205 7.66 2.38 -4.53
N THR A 206 7.24 2.90 -5.68
CA THR A 206 6.90 4.30 -5.93
C THR A 206 5.43 4.45 -6.36
N PRO A 207 4.88 5.67 -6.44
CA PRO A 207 3.53 5.93 -6.92
C PRO A 207 3.35 5.79 -8.43
N ARG A 208 4.39 5.41 -9.20
CA ARG A 208 4.27 5.23 -10.64
C ARG A 208 3.27 4.11 -10.93
N LYS A 209 2.46 4.30 -11.97
CA LYS A 209 1.50 3.27 -12.42
C LYS A 209 2.26 2.05 -12.91
N ALA A 210 1.67 0.86 -12.73
CA ALA A 210 2.22 -0.35 -13.33
C ALA A 210 2.21 -0.22 -14.87
N VAL A 211 3.28 -0.73 -15.49
CA VAL A 211 3.41 -0.84 -16.94
C VAL A 211 3.34 -2.31 -17.35
N THR A 212 3.92 -3.19 -16.54
CA THR A 212 3.91 -4.63 -16.69
C THR A 212 3.23 -5.30 -15.50
N VAL A 213 2.86 -6.58 -15.63
CA VAL A 213 2.34 -7.40 -14.52
C VAL A 213 3.34 -7.48 -13.36
N HIS A 214 4.65 -7.43 -13.64
CA HIS A 214 5.69 -7.44 -12.61
C HIS A 214 5.72 -6.15 -11.76
N ASP A 215 5.05 -5.09 -12.21
CA ASP A 215 4.89 -3.85 -11.44
C ASP A 215 3.65 -3.90 -10.51
N GLU A 216 2.81 -4.93 -10.63
CA GLU A 216 1.56 -5.07 -9.86
C GLU A 216 1.77 -5.80 -8.52
N TYR A 217 2.36 -5.10 -7.56
CA TYR A 217 2.72 -5.63 -6.23
C TYR A 217 1.55 -5.73 -5.22
N TRP A 218 0.38 -5.18 -5.54
CA TRP A 218 -0.71 -4.95 -4.58
C TRP A 218 -1.79 -6.05 -4.59
N HIS A 219 -1.55 -7.13 -5.32
CA HIS A 219 -2.51 -8.22 -5.39
C HIS A 219 -2.42 -9.13 -4.16
N PRO A 220 -3.58 -9.57 -3.61
CA PRO A 220 -3.61 -10.62 -2.60
C PRO A 220 -2.85 -11.87 -3.02
N HIS A 221 -2.02 -12.39 -2.12
CA HIS A 221 -1.30 -13.63 -2.33
C HIS A 221 -1.00 -14.35 -1.02
N VAL A 222 -0.56 -15.60 -1.15
CA VAL A 222 0.01 -16.44 -0.09
C VAL A 222 1.43 -16.79 -0.50
N ASP A 223 2.41 -16.44 0.34
CA ASP A 223 3.82 -16.61 0.00
C ASP A 223 4.21 -18.04 -0.34
N LYS A 224 3.72 -19.03 0.42
CA LYS A 224 3.97 -20.44 0.14
C LYS A 224 3.46 -20.87 -1.23
N GLU A 225 2.37 -20.26 -1.70
CA GLU A 225 1.81 -20.57 -3.01
C GLU A 225 2.67 -19.99 -4.12
N THR A 226 3.14 -18.75 -3.95
CA THR A 226 4.01 -18.01 -4.86
C THR A 226 5.42 -18.62 -4.91
N TYR A 227 6.00 -18.94 -3.75
CA TYR A 227 7.35 -19.46 -3.59
C TYR A 227 7.31 -20.76 -2.76
N LYS A 228 7.37 -21.90 -3.46
CA LYS A 228 7.23 -23.23 -2.84
C LYS A 228 8.26 -23.54 -1.76
N SER A 229 9.41 -22.89 -1.81
CA SER A 229 10.49 -23.04 -0.83
C SER A 229 10.20 -22.39 0.52
N PHE A 230 9.32 -21.40 0.59
CA PHE A 230 9.11 -20.62 1.82
C PHE A 230 8.42 -21.46 2.90
N HIS A 231 8.85 -21.32 4.14
CA HIS A 231 8.14 -21.79 5.32
C HIS A 231 7.94 -20.65 6.32
N TYR A 232 8.89 -19.73 6.40
CA TYR A 232 8.80 -18.50 7.19
C TYR A 232 9.15 -17.30 6.31
N THR A 233 8.27 -16.30 6.30
CA THR A 233 8.51 -15.03 5.60
C THR A 233 8.86 -13.95 6.61
N THR A 234 9.82 -13.09 6.26
CA THR A 234 10.03 -11.83 6.97
C THR A 234 10.07 -10.64 6.03
N LEU A 235 9.55 -9.51 6.50
CA LEU A 235 9.71 -8.21 5.88
C LEU A 235 10.36 -7.27 6.89
N LEU A 236 11.55 -6.78 6.54
CA LEU A 236 12.23 -5.71 7.25
C LEU A 236 11.96 -4.39 6.54
N TYR A 237 11.30 -3.46 7.22
CA TYR A 237 11.01 -2.15 6.66
C TYR A 237 12.22 -1.21 6.76
N LEU A 238 12.55 -0.54 5.67
CA LEU A 238 13.73 0.33 5.55
C LEU A 238 13.37 1.83 5.48
N GLY A 239 12.10 2.16 5.70
CA GLY A 239 11.60 3.54 5.73
C GLY A 239 10.33 3.65 6.56
N ASP A 240 9.95 4.90 6.86
CA ASP A 240 8.87 5.24 7.78
C ASP A 240 7.59 5.64 7.07
N TYR A 241 6.51 4.92 7.37
CA TYR A 241 5.16 5.26 6.90
C TYR A 241 4.69 6.59 7.48
N GLY A 242 4.14 7.45 6.62
CA GLY A 242 3.69 8.80 6.97
C GLY A 242 4.81 9.84 6.98
N ILE A 243 6.08 9.42 6.90
CA ILE A 243 7.26 10.30 6.86
C ILE A 243 7.94 10.21 5.49
N ASP A 244 8.47 9.02 5.14
CA ASP A 244 9.20 8.79 3.89
C ASP A 244 8.25 8.49 2.71
N PHE A 245 7.08 7.89 3.02
CA PHE A 245 6.06 7.55 2.03
C PHE A 245 4.65 7.47 2.62
N LYS A 246 3.62 7.50 1.74
CA LYS A 246 2.21 7.28 2.10
C LYS A 246 1.61 6.16 1.25
N GLY A 247 0.52 5.55 1.73
CA GLY A 247 0.06 4.26 1.21
C GLY A 247 1.05 3.15 1.59
N GLY A 248 1.14 2.08 0.81
CA GLY A 248 2.23 1.10 1.00
C GLY A 248 2.21 0.30 2.30
N ARG A 249 1.12 0.35 3.09
CA ARG A 249 0.99 -0.48 4.29
C ARG A 249 0.91 -1.94 3.90
N PHE A 250 1.42 -2.80 4.77
CA PHE A 250 1.27 -4.24 4.60
C PHE A 250 -0.04 -4.68 5.24
N VAL A 251 -0.85 -5.47 4.54
CA VAL A 251 -2.21 -5.82 4.98
C VAL A 251 -2.34 -7.33 5.01
N PHE A 252 -2.60 -7.90 6.18
CA PHE A 252 -3.11 -9.25 6.25
C PHE A 252 -4.62 -9.26 6.06
N ILE A 253 -5.09 -10.21 5.26
CA ILE A 253 -6.50 -10.44 5.00
C ILE A 253 -7.04 -11.37 6.08
N ASN A 254 -8.19 -11.02 6.66
CA ASN A 254 -8.89 -11.83 7.67
C ASN A 254 -10.38 -11.89 7.35
N ASP A 255 -11.06 -12.92 7.86
CA ASP A 255 -12.49 -13.13 7.63
C ASP A 255 -13.39 -11.98 8.13
N LYS A 256 -12.97 -11.31 9.22
CA LYS A 256 -13.75 -10.24 9.86
C LYS A 256 -13.28 -8.84 9.48
N SER A 257 -11.99 -8.58 9.69
CA SER A 257 -11.39 -7.26 9.58
C SER A 257 -9.93 -7.40 9.18
N ASN A 258 -9.53 -6.81 8.06
CA ASN A 258 -8.14 -6.80 7.64
C ASN A 258 -7.28 -6.09 8.68
N SER A 259 -6.04 -6.55 8.82
CA SER A 259 -5.11 -6.03 9.81
C SER A 259 -3.87 -5.45 9.15
N THR A 260 -3.55 -4.17 9.42
CA THR A 260 -2.43 -3.48 8.79
C THR A 260 -1.20 -3.39 9.69
N ILE A 261 -0.03 -3.50 9.07
CA ILE A 261 1.24 -3.08 9.62
C ILE A 261 1.64 -1.79 8.91
N GLU A 262 1.82 -0.74 9.69
CA GLU A 262 2.44 0.49 9.23
C GLU A 262 3.98 0.34 9.30
N PRO A 263 4.68 0.44 8.16
CA PRO A 263 6.14 0.37 8.13
C PRO A 263 6.81 1.41 9.02
N ARG A 264 7.86 0.99 9.71
CA ARG A 264 8.76 1.82 10.51
C ARG A 264 10.18 1.38 10.19
N LYS A 265 11.15 2.28 10.04
CA LYS A 265 12.53 1.88 9.77
C LYS A 265 13.06 0.94 10.87
N GLY A 266 13.58 -0.22 10.48
CA GLY A 266 14.06 -1.27 11.40
C GLY A 266 12.99 -2.22 11.94
N ARG A 267 11.71 -1.95 11.68
CA ARG A 267 10.61 -2.86 12.07
C ARG A 267 10.69 -4.15 11.27
N LEU A 268 10.66 -5.26 12.00
CA LEU A 268 10.64 -6.60 11.44
C LEU A 268 9.25 -7.21 11.61
N SER A 269 8.61 -7.55 10.49
CA SER A 269 7.42 -8.40 10.43
C SER A 269 7.84 -9.81 10.08
N MET A 270 7.30 -10.81 10.77
CA MET A 270 7.54 -12.23 10.47
C MET A 270 6.28 -13.07 10.68
N PHE A 271 6.08 -14.05 9.80
CA PHE A 271 4.92 -14.92 9.84
C PHE A 271 5.20 -16.26 9.14
N THR A 272 4.41 -17.28 9.45
CA THR A 272 4.42 -18.55 8.72
C THR A 272 3.88 -18.33 7.30
N SER A 273 4.53 -18.88 6.28
CA SER A 273 4.23 -18.50 4.88
C SER A 273 2.94 -19.11 4.30
N GLY A 274 2.22 -19.94 5.06
CA GLY A 274 1.08 -20.73 4.61
C GLY A 274 -0.21 -19.94 4.38
N ARG A 275 -1.28 -20.66 4.04
CA ARG A 275 -2.61 -20.10 3.71
C ARG A 275 -3.29 -19.39 4.88
N GLU A 276 -2.76 -19.53 6.09
CA GLU A 276 -3.19 -18.78 7.27
C GLU A 276 -2.77 -17.29 7.24
N ASN A 277 -1.90 -16.90 6.30
CA ASN A 277 -1.40 -15.53 6.16
C ASN A 277 -1.58 -14.96 4.74
N PRO A 278 -2.80 -14.89 4.18
CA PRO A 278 -3.06 -14.17 2.94
C PRO A 278 -2.84 -12.68 3.16
N HIS A 279 -2.17 -12.01 2.22
CA HIS A 279 -1.79 -10.62 2.40
C HIS A 279 -1.57 -9.88 1.09
N TYR A 280 -1.49 -8.55 1.18
CA TYR A 280 -1.12 -7.67 0.09
C TYR A 280 -0.43 -6.41 0.61
N VAL A 281 0.14 -5.63 -0.30
CA VAL A 281 0.68 -4.30 0.00
C VAL A 281 -0.21 -3.24 -0.64
N GLU A 282 -0.66 -2.25 0.14
CA GLU A 282 -1.41 -1.13 -0.42
C GLU A 282 -0.59 -0.37 -1.46
N LYS A 283 -1.25 0.26 -2.43
CA LYS A 283 -0.55 1.13 -3.38
C LYS A 283 0.13 2.28 -2.66
N VAL A 284 1.41 2.52 -2.96
CA VAL A 284 2.14 3.72 -2.54
C VAL A 284 1.53 4.92 -3.28
N THR A 285 1.21 5.97 -2.55
CA THR A 285 0.55 7.18 -3.08
C THR A 285 1.47 8.39 -3.12
N SER A 286 2.52 8.42 -2.29
CA SER A 286 3.59 9.42 -2.34
C SER A 286 4.88 8.88 -1.75
N GLY A 287 6.03 9.42 -2.15
CA GLY A 287 7.34 9.03 -1.61
C GLY A 287 7.86 7.70 -2.18
N THR A 288 8.75 7.03 -1.46
CA THR A 288 9.33 5.75 -1.89
C THR A 288 9.41 4.78 -0.72
N ARG A 289 8.82 3.60 -0.89
CA ARG A 289 8.83 2.53 0.10
C ARG A 289 9.96 1.55 -0.20
N TYR A 290 10.86 1.38 0.75
CA TYR A 290 11.90 0.35 0.74
C TYR A 290 11.62 -0.72 1.80
N ALA A 291 11.81 -1.99 1.42
CA ALA A 291 11.75 -3.13 2.33
C ALA A 291 12.68 -4.23 1.85
N ALA A 292 13.14 -5.07 2.77
CA ALA A 292 13.85 -6.31 2.47
C ALA A 292 12.98 -7.51 2.84
N THR A 293 12.75 -8.40 1.88
CA THR A 293 12.11 -9.70 2.10
C THR A 293 13.20 -10.76 2.26
N ILE A 294 13.24 -11.39 3.44
CA ILE A 294 14.22 -12.43 3.79
C ILE A 294 13.43 -13.64 4.28
N SER A 295 13.50 -14.74 3.55
CA SER A 295 12.66 -15.90 3.78
C SER A 295 13.47 -17.14 4.10
N PHE A 296 12.86 -18.04 4.86
CA PHE A 296 13.50 -19.24 5.36
C PHE A 296 12.70 -20.48 5.01
N THR A 297 13.41 -21.56 4.74
CA THR A 297 12.89 -22.88 4.42
C THR A 297 13.30 -23.90 5.48
N CYS A 298 12.45 -24.89 5.69
CA CYS A 298 12.76 -26.11 6.46
C CYS A 298 13.46 -27.18 5.60
N ASN A 299 13.44 -27.03 4.27
CA ASN A 299 13.99 -28.02 3.37
C ASN A 299 15.39 -27.60 2.91
N LYS A 300 16.40 -28.34 3.35
CA LYS A 300 17.80 -28.07 3.03
C LYS A 300 18.11 -28.08 1.52
N ILE A 301 17.30 -28.73 0.70
CA ILE A 301 17.46 -28.71 -0.77
C ILE A 301 17.28 -27.28 -1.33
N PHE A 302 16.44 -26.46 -0.70
CA PHE A 302 16.24 -25.06 -1.08
C PHE A 302 17.13 -24.09 -0.30
N ALA A 303 18.05 -24.60 0.53
CA ALA A 303 18.98 -23.76 1.26
C ALA A 303 19.94 -23.06 0.30
N ILE A 304 20.23 -21.79 0.58
CA ILE A 304 21.18 -20.98 -0.18
C ILE A 304 22.27 -20.45 0.74
N ASP A 305 23.46 -20.30 0.19
CA ASP A 305 24.59 -19.67 0.89
C ASP A 305 24.41 -18.14 0.93
N ASP A 306 25.08 -17.49 1.88
CA ASP A 306 25.13 -16.04 1.94
C ASP A 306 25.73 -15.45 0.65
N PRO A 307 25.32 -14.25 0.22
CA PRO A 307 25.94 -13.58 -0.91
C PRO A 307 27.33 -13.07 -0.52
N GLY A 308 28.23 -12.95 -1.50
CA GLY A 308 29.61 -12.54 -1.29
C GLY A 308 30.24 -11.89 -2.51
N VAL A 309 31.49 -11.45 -2.36
CA VAL A 309 32.24 -10.81 -3.45
C VAL A 309 32.62 -11.80 -4.56
N ASP A 310 32.62 -13.10 -4.26
CA ASP A 310 32.77 -14.20 -5.22
C ASP A 310 31.71 -14.15 -6.33
N LYS A 311 30.58 -13.48 -6.11
CA LYS A 311 29.56 -13.24 -7.13
C LYS A 311 30.07 -12.43 -8.33
N TYR A 312 31.13 -11.63 -8.16
CA TYR A 312 31.77 -10.89 -9.25
C TYR A 312 32.77 -11.73 -10.04
N GLU A 313 33.16 -12.91 -9.55
CA GLU A 313 34.10 -13.78 -10.23
C GLU A 313 33.36 -14.52 -11.35
N PHE A 314 33.62 -14.11 -12.59
CA PHE A 314 33.19 -14.88 -13.75
C PHE A 314 33.89 -16.24 -13.72
N LYS A 315 33.15 -17.32 -13.45
CA LYS A 315 33.58 -18.66 -13.85
C LYS A 315 33.50 -18.72 -15.37
N SER A 316 34.65 -18.49 -16.01
CA SER A 316 34.90 -18.67 -17.43
C SER A 316 34.57 -20.09 -17.88
#